data_AF-A0A4R7ZV91-F1
#
_entry.id   AF-A0A4R7ZV91-F1
#
_cell.length_a   1.000
_cell.length_b   1.000
_cell.length_c   1.000
_cell.angle_alpha   90.00
_cell.angle_beta   90.00
_cell.angle_gamma   90.00
#
_symmetry.space_group_name_H-M   'P 1'
#
loop_
_entity.id
_entity.type
_entity.pdbx_description
1 polymer ?
#
loop_
_entity_poly.entity_id
_entity_poly.type
_entity_poly.pdbx_seq_one_letter_code
_entity_poly.pdbx_strand_id
1 'polypeptide(L)'
;MTGPLTNAEENPHAGKGSSVLLDIGDGVGAIVITTPAQLDDAEIELRSTEPAHGHEHDEPSHGHGHGHGHGHGGRRYPHVAVVPRPSPEGHMIHSAVFFDVPEGRYHLAVLPDGPVQLTVEVRSGQVTEATWPAEN
;
A
#
# COMPACT_ATOMS: atom_id res chain seq x y z
N MET A 1 -13.08 -1.94 26.65
CA MET A 1 -13.36 -1.72 25.21
C MET A 1 -12.16 -0.98 24.66
N THR A 2 -11.19 -1.70 24.12
CA THR A 2 -10.06 -1.12 23.38
C THR A 2 -10.60 -0.72 22.00
N GLY A 3 -10.43 0.56 21.62
CA GLY A 3 -10.71 1.00 20.26
C GLY A 3 -9.78 0.32 19.25
N PRO A 4 -9.99 0.51 17.93
CA PRO A 4 -8.99 0.09 16.95
C PRO A 4 -7.64 0.72 17.32
N LEU A 5 -6.59 -0.09 17.36
CA LEU A 5 -5.22 0.40 17.57
C LEU A 5 -4.88 1.35 16.43
N THR A 6 -4.17 2.44 16.72
CA THR A 6 -3.62 3.27 15.64
C THR A 6 -2.56 2.47 14.88
N ASN A 7 -2.28 2.80 13.62
CA ASN A 7 -1.25 2.09 12.87
C ASN A 7 0.14 2.23 13.53
N ALA A 8 0.39 3.33 14.25
CA ALA A 8 1.58 3.49 15.07
C ALA A 8 1.67 2.50 16.27
N GLU A 9 0.54 2.04 16.79
CA GLU A 9 0.47 1.01 17.84
C GLU A 9 0.55 -0.40 17.26
N GLU A 10 -0.02 -0.64 16.09
CA GLU A 10 0.00 -1.94 15.40
C GLU A 10 1.35 -2.23 14.72
N ASN A 11 1.97 -1.21 14.12
CA ASN A 11 3.31 -1.29 13.54
C ASN A 11 4.21 -0.14 14.06
N PRO A 12 4.78 -0.30 15.27
CA PRO A 12 5.62 0.72 15.90
C PRO A 12 6.89 1.07 15.13
N HIS A 13 7.27 0.29 14.10
CA HIS A 13 8.47 0.52 13.31
C HIS A 13 8.20 1.21 11.97
N ALA A 14 6.92 1.35 11.57
CA ALA A 14 6.55 2.05 10.35
C ALA A 14 7.01 3.52 10.41
N GLY A 15 7.65 4.01 9.34
CA GLY A 15 8.10 5.40 9.24
C GLY A 15 9.36 5.79 10.03
N LYS A 16 9.89 4.91 10.89
CA LYS A 16 11.01 5.21 11.81
C LYS A 16 12.40 4.85 11.28
N GLY A 17 12.51 4.20 10.12
CA GLY A 17 13.79 3.85 9.50
C GLY A 17 14.32 4.97 8.60
N SER A 18 15.61 5.30 8.72
CA SER A 18 16.29 6.30 7.87
C SER A 18 16.40 5.89 6.39
N SER A 19 16.24 4.59 6.10
CA SER A 19 16.18 4.03 4.76
C SER A 19 15.37 2.72 4.78
N VAL A 20 14.66 2.45 3.70
CA VAL A 20 14.00 1.16 3.44
C VAL A 20 14.67 0.58 2.19
N LEU A 21 15.10 -0.67 2.25
CA LEU A 21 15.53 -1.40 1.06
C LEU A 21 14.28 -1.90 0.35
N LEU A 22 14.08 -1.49 -0.90
CA LEU A 22 13.03 -2.02 -1.76
C LEU A 22 13.67 -3.00 -2.73
N ASP A 23 13.17 -4.23 -2.75
CA ASP A 23 13.50 -5.19 -3.79
C ASP A 23 12.58 -4.89 -4.99
N ILE A 24 13.16 -4.29 -6.03
CA ILE A 24 12.48 -3.94 -7.27
C ILE A 24 13.05 -4.81 -8.38
N GLY A 25 12.44 -5.99 -8.57
CA GLY A 25 12.83 -6.97 -9.58
C GLY A 25 12.11 -6.79 -10.92
N ASP A 26 12.21 -7.82 -11.76
CA ASP A 26 11.51 -7.89 -13.04
C ASP A 26 9.99 -8.07 -12.84
N GLY A 27 9.20 -7.23 -13.49
CA GLY A 27 7.74 -7.23 -13.43
C GLY A 27 7.12 -6.45 -12.26
N VAL A 28 7.94 -5.91 -11.35
CA VAL A 28 7.46 -5.22 -10.14
C VAL A 28 8.18 -3.88 -9.91
N GLY A 29 7.48 -2.94 -9.31
CA GLY A 29 8.00 -1.64 -8.90
C GLY A 29 7.52 -1.28 -7.49
N ALA A 30 7.65 -0.02 -7.13
CA ALA A 30 7.16 0.51 -5.86
C ALA A 30 6.46 1.84 -6.06
N ILE A 31 5.57 2.21 -5.13
CA ILE A 31 4.92 3.52 -5.13
C ILE A 31 5.22 4.21 -3.81
N VAL A 32 5.72 5.44 -3.89
CA VAL A 32 5.87 6.33 -2.73
C VAL A 32 4.98 7.55 -2.95
N ILE A 33 4.07 7.77 -2.01
CA ILE A 33 3.10 8.85 -2.08
C ILE A 33 3.39 9.83 -0.96
N THR A 34 3.71 11.06 -1.32
CA THR A 34 3.74 12.18 -0.38
C THR A 34 2.31 12.65 -0.15
N THR A 35 1.89 12.72 1.11
CA THR A 35 0.53 13.02 1.52
C THR A 35 0.47 14.24 2.44
N PRO A 36 -0.67 14.95 2.48
CA PRO A 36 -0.92 15.97 3.49
C PRO A 36 -1.03 15.34 4.90
N ALA A 37 -0.59 16.06 5.94
CA ALA A 37 -0.59 15.61 7.33
C ALA A 37 -2.00 15.30 7.88
N GLN A 38 -3.05 15.80 7.23
CA GLN A 38 -4.44 15.53 7.54
C GLN A 38 -4.81 14.05 7.30
N LEU A 39 -4.04 13.34 6.49
CA LEU A 39 -4.21 11.92 6.24
C LEU A 39 -3.37 11.06 7.18
N ASP A 40 -2.79 11.60 8.26
CA ASP A 40 -2.11 10.80 9.27
C ASP A 40 -3.03 9.68 9.79
N ASP A 41 -2.48 8.48 9.93
CA ASP A 41 -3.17 7.21 10.23
C ASP A 41 -4.27 6.79 9.23
N ALA A 42 -4.53 7.54 8.15
CA ALA A 42 -5.47 7.11 7.11
C ALA A 42 -4.87 6.01 6.24
N GLU A 43 -5.70 5.07 5.79
CA GLU A 43 -5.29 4.01 4.88
C GLU A 43 -5.58 4.38 3.42
N ILE A 44 -4.59 4.20 2.56
CA ILE A 44 -4.72 4.33 1.11
C ILE A 44 -4.84 2.93 0.52
N GLU A 45 -5.89 2.70 -0.26
CA GLU A 45 -6.09 1.47 -1.02
C GLU A 45 -5.62 1.62 -2.47
N LEU A 46 -4.95 0.59 -2.99
CA LEU A 46 -4.41 0.52 -4.35
C LEU A 46 -5.24 -0.45 -5.20
N ARG A 47 -6.03 0.09 -6.12
CA ARG A 47 -6.90 -0.69 -7.02
C ARG A 47 -6.30 -0.76 -8.42
N SER A 48 -6.05 -1.95 -8.95
CA SER A 48 -5.66 -2.08 -10.36
C SER A 48 -6.80 -1.61 -11.26
N THR A 49 -6.49 -0.86 -12.32
CA THR A 49 -7.47 -0.46 -13.34
C THR A 49 -7.81 -1.61 -14.28
N GLU A 50 -6.89 -2.54 -14.42
CA GLU A 50 -7.10 -3.76 -15.18
C GLU A 50 -7.77 -4.82 -14.29
N PRO A 51 -8.62 -5.70 -14.85
CA PRO A 51 -9.04 -6.88 -14.13
C PRO A 51 -7.75 -7.62 -13.73
N ALA A 52 -7.53 -7.77 -12.42
CA ALA A 52 -6.35 -8.42 -11.89
C ALA A 52 -6.15 -9.71 -12.69
N HIS A 53 -5.04 -9.78 -13.44
CA HIS A 53 -4.62 -11.02 -14.07
C HIS A 53 -4.49 -11.99 -12.91
N GLY A 54 -5.48 -12.86 -12.77
CA GLY A 54 -5.47 -13.84 -11.72
C GLY A 54 -4.20 -14.61 -11.89
N HIS A 55 -3.31 -14.56 -10.91
CA HIS A 55 -2.54 -15.75 -10.60
C HIS A 55 -3.53 -16.77 -10.05
N GLU A 56 -4.39 -17.29 -10.93
CA GLU A 56 -4.98 -18.60 -10.80
C GLU A 56 -3.79 -19.55 -10.80
N HIS A 57 -3.27 -19.83 -9.61
CA HIS A 57 -2.50 -21.05 -9.40
C HIS A 57 -3.48 -22.22 -9.57
N ASP A 58 -3.80 -22.52 -10.83
CA ASP A 58 -4.40 -23.78 -11.24
C ASP A 58 -3.27 -24.83 -11.26
N GLU A 59 -2.88 -25.28 -10.06
CA GLU A 59 -2.06 -26.47 -9.89
C GLU A 59 -2.93 -27.52 -9.18
N PRO A 60 -3.37 -28.59 -9.89
CA PRO A 60 -4.16 -29.63 -9.28
C PRO A 60 -3.28 -30.61 -8.50
N SER A 61 -3.72 -30.88 -7.26
CA SER A 61 -3.42 -32.05 -6.42
C SER A 61 -2.14 -31.98 -5.55
N HIS A 62 -2.32 -32.01 -4.22
CA HIS A 62 -1.98 -33.15 -3.31
C HIS A 62 -1.90 -32.70 -1.83
N GLY A 63 -2.85 -33.16 -1.00
CA GLY A 63 -2.60 -33.71 0.35
C GLY A 63 -2.12 -32.85 1.54
N HIS A 64 -3.01 -32.75 2.55
CA HIS A 64 -2.75 -32.74 4.01
C HIS A 64 -2.34 -31.44 4.76
N GLY A 65 -3.22 -31.01 5.69
CA GLY A 65 -2.81 -30.72 7.08
C GLY A 65 -2.86 -29.26 7.59
N HIS A 66 -3.90 -28.96 8.37
CA HIS A 66 -3.98 -28.00 9.50
C HIS A 66 -3.39 -26.58 9.36
N GLY A 67 -4.27 -25.57 9.34
CA GLY A 67 -3.94 -24.18 9.69
C GLY A 67 -5.16 -23.25 9.66
N HIS A 68 -5.49 -22.65 10.79
CA HIS A 68 -6.60 -21.71 10.96
C HIS A 68 -6.40 -20.42 10.15
N GLY A 69 -7.42 -20.00 9.38
CA GLY A 69 -7.46 -18.67 8.75
C GLY A 69 -8.84 -18.38 8.17
N HIS A 70 -9.47 -17.30 8.66
CA HIS A 70 -10.86 -16.95 8.43
C HIS A 70 -11.18 -16.67 6.95
N GLY A 71 -12.23 -17.31 6.43
CA GLY A 71 -12.81 -16.95 5.13
C GLY A 71 -13.65 -15.68 5.23
N HIS A 72 -13.34 -14.69 4.39
CA HIS A 72 -14.30 -13.71 3.88
C HIS A 72 -13.96 -13.40 2.41
N GLY A 73 -14.87 -13.78 1.50
CA GLY A 73 -14.80 -13.47 0.08
C GLY A 73 -15.14 -12.00 -0.21
N GLY A 74 -14.32 -11.39 -1.06
CA GLY A 74 -14.33 -9.99 -1.44
C GLY A 74 -12.87 -9.56 -1.55
N ARG A 75 -12.37 -9.33 -2.78
CA ARG A 75 -10.96 -8.96 -3.00
C ARG A 75 -10.69 -7.64 -2.26
N ARG A 76 -10.19 -7.68 -1.02
CA ARG A 76 -9.69 -6.48 -0.34
C ARG A 76 -8.42 -6.11 -1.08
N TYR A 77 -8.41 -4.96 -1.74
CA TYR A 77 -7.24 -4.53 -2.48
C TYR A 77 -6.12 -4.22 -1.47
N PRO A 78 -4.84 -4.29 -1.90
CA PRO A 78 -3.72 -3.89 -1.04
C PRO A 78 -3.94 -2.47 -0.53
N HIS A 79 -3.68 -2.25 0.75
CA HIS A 79 -3.76 -0.93 1.37
C HIS A 79 -2.59 -0.74 2.32
N VAL A 80 -2.19 0.51 2.51
CA VAL A 80 -1.14 0.91 3.43
C VAL A 80 -1.57 2.17 4.17
N ALA A 81 -1.19 2.26 5.44
CA ALA A 81 -1.40 3.46 6.21
C ALA A 81 -0.41 4.57 5.81
N VAL A 82 -0.86 5.81 5.88
CA VAL A 82 -0.04 7.00 5.85
C VAL A 82 0.69 7.10 7.17
N VAL A 83 2.01 7.31 7.11
CA VAL A 83 2.84 7.45 8.31
C VAL A 83 3.72 8.69 8.22
N PRO A 84 3.92 9.40 9.34
CA PRO A 84 4.90 10.48 9.43
C PRO A 84 6.33 9.92 9.35
N ARG A 85 7.17 10.51 8.50
CA ARG A 85 8.58 10.16 8.31
C ARG A 85 9.46 11.41 8.38
N PRO A 86 10.54 11.41 9.19
CA PRO A 86 11.50 12.51 9.17
C PRO A 86 12.33 12.48 7.88
N SER A 87 12.41 13.60 7.18
CA SER A 87 13.31 13.78 6.05
C SER A 87 14.75 13.97 6.52
N PRO A 88 15.77 13.76 5.66
CA PRO A 88 17.16 14.08 5.99
C PRO A 88 17.40 15.54 6.40
N GLU A 89 16.52 16.44 5.96
CA GLU A 89 16.54 17.87 6.28
C GLU A 89 15.81 18.22 7.58
N GLY A 90 15.21 17.23 8.26
CA GLY A 90 14.48 17.40 9.51
C GLY A 90 13.01 17.79 9.37
N HIS A 91 12.46 17.80 8.15
CA HIS A 91 11.03 18.03 7.92
C HIS A 91 10.22 16.75 8.13
N MET A 92 9.00 16.86 8.66
CA MET A 92 8.09 15.72 8.73
C MET A 92 7.34 15.57 7.41
N ILE A 93 7.48 14.41 6.78
CA ILE A 93 6.81 14.04 5.53
C ILE A 93 5.85 12.90 5.84
N HIS A 94 4.55 13.13 5.64
CA HIS A 94 3.56 12.06 5.71
C HIS A 94 3.57 11.29 4.39
N SER A 95 3.76 9.99 4.43
CA SER A 95 3.79 9.17 3.23
C SER A 95 3.16 7.80 3.36
N ALA A 96 2.57 7.36 2.25
CA ALA A 96 2.11 5.99 2.02
C ALA A 96 3.07 5.30 1.06
N VAL A 97 3.48 4.06 1.38
CA VAL A 97 4.48 3.32 0.59
C VAL A 97 3.96 1.94 0.26
N PHE A 98 3.76 1.67 -1.03
CA PHE A 98 3.50 0.33 -1.54
C PHE A 98 4.80 -0.26 -2.07
N PHE A 99 5.16 -1.44 -1.59
CA PHE A 99 6.29 -2.22 -2.08
C PHE A 99 5.77 -3.38 -2.95
N ASP A 100 6.61 -3.88 -3.85
CA ASP A 100 6.33 -5.07 -4.67
C ASP A 100 5.01 -4.96 -5.46
N VAL A 101 4.84 -3.84 -6.17
CA VAL A 101 3.64 -3.56 -6.95
C VAL A 101 3.85 -4.03 -8.39
N PRO A 102 3.03 -4.94 -8.94
CA PRO A 102 3.15 -5.35 -10.33
C PRO A 102 3.08 -4.17 -11.29
N GLU A 103 3.83 -4.25 -12.39
CA GLU A 103 3.73 -3.27 -13.48
C GLU A 103 2.27 -3.14 -13.95
N GLY A 104 1.80 -1.90 -14.09
CA GLY A 104 0.41 -1.63 -14.44
C GLY A 104 -0.07 -0.26 -14.00
N ARG A 105 -1.36 -0.01 -14.25
CA ARG A 105 -2.02 1.25 -13.89
C ARG A 105 -2.97 1.02 -12.71
N TYR A 106 -2.93 1.95 -11.77
CA TYR A 106 -3.66 1.84 -10.51
C TYR A 106 -4.39 3.12 -10.15
N HIS A 107 -5.55 2.96 -9.53
CA HIS A 107 -6.33 3.98 -8.86
C HIS A 107 -6.13 3.90 -7.36
N LEU A 108 -5.95 5.05 -6.72
CA LEU A 108 -5.80 5.14 -5.28
C LEU A 108 -6.93 5.95 -4.65
N ALA A 109 -7.41 5.43 -3.53
CA ALA A 109 -8.51 6.01 -2.76
C ALA A 109 -8.22 5.87 -1.26
N VAL A 110 -8.75 6.78 -0.46
CA VAL A 110 -8.72 6.67 1.02
C VAL A 110 -9.78 5.65 1.45
N LEU A 111 -9.42 4.70 2.32
CA LEU A 111 -10.37 3.78 2.92
C LEU A 111 -11.24 4.45 4.00
N PRO A 112 -12.44 3.91 4.29
CA PRO A 112 -13.04 2.72 3.67
C PRO A 112 -13.73 2.97 2.32
N ASP A 113 -14.28 4.16 2.08
CA ASP A 113 -15.20 4.44 0.96
C ASP A 113 -14.85 5.74 0.21
N GLY A 114 -13.60 6.18 0.26
CA GLY A 114 -13.15 7.40 -0.40
C GLY A 114 -13.23 7.30 -1.94
N PRO A 115 -13.42 8.44 -2.64
CA PRO A 115 -13.33 8.47 -4.09
C PRO A 115 -11.90 8.18 -4.55
N VAL A 116 -11.75 7.74 -5.81
CA VAL A 116 -10.44 7.71 -6.46
C VAL A 116 -9.92 9.14 -6.58
N GLN A 117 -8.77 9.43 -5.99
CA GLN A 117 -8.16 10.76 -6.02
C GLN A 117 -6.85 10.81 -6.82
N LEU A 118 -6.16 9.68 -6.93
CA LEU A 118 -4.87 9.60 -7.61
C LEU A 118 -4.83 8.40 -8.55
N THR A 119 -4.21 8.58 -9.71
CA THR A 119 -3.93 7.50 -10.66
C THR A 119 -2.43 7.48 -10.91
N VAL A 120 -1.83 6.29 -10.85
CA VAL A 120 -0.39 6.10 -11.08
C VAL A 120 -0.15 4.97 -12.05
N GLU A 121 0.99 5.02 -12.73
CA GLU A 121 1.53 3.93 -13.52
C GLU A 121 2.79 3.41 -12.82
N VAL A 122 2.81 2.11 -12.57
CA VAL A 122 3.98 1.41 -12.02
C VAL A 122 4.72 0.77 -13.18
N ARG A 123 6.04 0.95 -13.18
CA ARG A 123 6.95 0.34 -14.15
C ARG A 123 7.90 -0.60 -13.43
N SER A 124 8.22 -1.72 -14.07
CA SER A 124 9.18 -2.69 -13.56
C SER A 124 10.53 -2.03 -13.21
N GLY A 125 11.09 -2.37 -12.06
CA GLY A 125 12.39 -1.87 -11.60
C GLY A 125 12.42 -0.37 -11.29
N GLN A 126 11.26 0.26 -11.05
CA GLN A 126 11.18 1.69 -10.77
C GLN A 126 10.37 2.00 -9.50
N VAL A 127 10.74 3.11 -8.84
CA VAL A 127 9.93 3.73 -7.80
C VAL A 127 9.10 4.83 -8.46
N THR A 128 7.79 4.66 -8.44
CA THR A 128 6.82 5.69 -8.85
C THR A 128 6.57 6.62 -7.67
N GLU A 129 7.11 7.83 -7.77
CA GLU A 129 6.84 8.90 -6.81
C GLU A 129 5.61 9.70 -7.23
N ALA A 130 4.69 9.95 -6.30
CA ALA A 130 3.50 10.76 -6.53
C ALA A 130 3.18 11.64 -5.34
N THR A 131 2.45 12.73 -5.58
CA THR A 131 1.93 13.61 -4.52
C THR A 131 0.41 13.48 -4.49
N TRP A 132 -0.14 13.22 -3.31
CA TRP A 132 -1.57 13.20 -3.09
C TRP A 132 -2.14 14.61 -3.29
N PRO A 133 -3.26 14.78 -4.01
CA PRO A 133 -3.87 16.08 -4.17
C PRO A 133 -4.26 16.65 -2.80
N ALA A 134 -3.86 17.89 -2.52
CA ALA A 134 -4.42 18.62 -1.39
C ALA A 134 -5.90 18.91 -1.68
N GLU A 135 -6.76 18.81 -0.67
CA GLU A 135 -8.13 19.31 -0.79
C GLU A 135 -8.06 20.80 -1.15
N ASN A 136 -8.72 21.19 -2.24
CA ASN A 136 -8.83 22.58 -2.68
C ASN A 136 -10.06 23.24 -2.10
#